data_AF-A0A1B7HSK8-F1
#
_entry.id   AF-A0A1B7HSK8-F1
#
_cell.length_a   1.000
_cell.length_b   1.000
_cell.length_c   1.000
_cell.angle_alpha   90.00
_cell.angle_beta   90.00
_cell.angle_gamma   90.00
#
_symmetry.space_group_name_H-M   'P 1'
#
loop_
_entity.id
_entity.type
_entity.pdbx_description
1 polymer ?
#
loop_
_entity_poly.entity_id
_entity_poly.type
_entity_poly.pdbx_seq_one_letter_code
_entity_poly.pdbx_strand_id
1 'polypeptide(L)'
;MSLFEVLIILTLGSAAGDVAFYHDVPMLPVLIVFVTLGLLYRLVMWLMSHSEKLENLLEGKPSVLIEEGEFAWEKMKSQNMTEFEFFMELRLVGVEHLGQVRLAILETNGQISVYFFPDKLVRPGLPILPEPCCERFLKVPEDADYACIHCSEVVTLNAGDETPCPRCEHKFWVKACTATRVT
;
A
#
# COMPACT_ATOMS: atom_id res chain seq x y z
N MET A 1 -4.69 6.00 -16.30
CA MET A 1 -4.01 5.19 -17.32
C MET A 1 -3.65 3.88 -16.65
N SER A 2 -4.40 2.82 -16.96
CA SER A 2 -4.09 1.49 -16.43
C SER A 2 -2.79 0.99 -17.06
N LEU A 3 -2.01 0.16 -16.34
CA LEU A 3 -0.85 -0.53 -16.91
C LEU A 3 -1.24 -1.32 -18.17
N PHE A 4 -2.48 -1.83 -18.21
CA PHE A 4 -3.03 -2.51 -19.37
C PHE A 4 -3.13 -1.60 -20.60
N GLU A 5 -3.61 -0.37 -20.44
CA GLU A 5 -3.70 0.60 -21.54
C GLU A 5 -2.32 0.98 -22.08
N VAL A 6 -1.33 1.13 -21.18
CA VAL A 6 0.05 1.39 -21.57
C VAL A 6 0.61 0.25 -22.42
N LEU A 7 0.39 -1.01 -22.02
CA LEU A 7 0.82 -2.19 -22.79
C LEU A 7 0.18 -2.24 -24.19
N ILE A 8 -1.12 -1.92 -24.29
CA ILE A 8 -1.82 -1.88 -25.58
C ILE A 8 -1.26 -0.77 -26.48
N ILE A 9 -1.05 0.43 -25.95
CA ILE A 9 -0.49 1.55 -26.73
C ILE A 9 0.92 1.22 -27.22
N LEU A 10 1.76 0.64 -26.36
CA LEU A 10 3.13 0.25 -26.71
C LEU A 10 3.15 -0.84 -27.81
N THR A 11 2.29 -1.86 -27.69
CA THR A 11 2.20 -2.94 -28.67
C THR A 11 1.67 -2.45 -30.02
N LEU A 12 0.64 -1.59 -30.02
CA LEU A 12 0.13 -0.94 -31.23
C LEU A 12 1.17 -0.02 -31.88
N GLY A 13 1.90 0.75 -31.06
CA GLY A 13 2.96 1.64 -31.54
C GLY A 13 4.08 0.87 -32.22
N SER A 14 4.51 -0.26 -31.65
CA SER A 14 5.51 -1.15 -32.25
C SER A 14 5.02 -1.72 -33.58
N ALA A 15 3.80 -2.26 -33.62
CA ALA A 15 3.21 -2.83 -34.83
C ALA A 15 3.01 -1.78 -35.94
N ALA A 16 2.63 -0.54 -35.58
CA ALA A 16 2.54 0.57 -36.52
C ALA A 16 3.92 0.95 -37.10
N GLY A 17 4.94 0.98 -36.23
CA GLY A 17 6.32 1.30 -36.59
C GLY A 17 6.88 0.34 -37.62
N ASP A 18 6.75 -0.96 -37.39
CA ASP A 18 7.26 -1.99 -38.31
C ASP A 18 6.71 -1.81 -39.73
N VAL A 19 5.47 -1.36 -39.86
CA VAL A 19 4.79 -1.18 -41.15
C VAL A 19 5.20 0.11 -41.84
N ALA A 20 5.51 1.15 -41.06
CA ALA A 20 6.00 2.42 -41.57
C ALA A 20 7.44 2.31 -42.11
N PHE A 21 8.28 1.48 -41.49
CA PHE A 21 9.71 1.38 -41.83
C PHE A 21 10.04 0.26 -42.83
N TYR A 22 9.31 -0.85 -42.84
CA TYR A 22 9.62 -2.00 -43.70
C TYR A 22 8.60 -2.13 -44.84
N HIS A 23 9.05 -1.90 -46.08
CA HIS A 23 8.22 -1.98 -47.29
C HIS A 23 7.82 -3.41 -47.70
N ASP A 24 8.47 -4.42 -47.12
CA ASP A 24 8.19 -5.84 -47.38
C ASP A 24 7.03 -6.39 -46.52
N VAL A 25 6.38 -5.53 -45.72
CA VAL A 25 5.26 -5.94 -44.85
C VAL A 25 3.93 -5.76 -45.60
N PRO A 26 3.15 -6.83 -45.83
CA PRO A 26 1.87 -6.70 -46.51
C PRO A 26 0.88 -5.91 -45.65
N MET A 27 0.25 -4.87 -46.21
CA MET A 27 -0.69 -3.97 -45.51
C MET A 27 -1.94 -4.68 -44.94
N LEU A 28 -2.35 -5.79 -45.55
CA LEU A 28 -3.59 -6.48 -45.21
C LEU A 28 -3.50 -7.25 -43.87
N PRO A 29 -2.44 -8.05 -43.61
CA PRO A 29 -2.12 -8.56 -42.26
C PRO A 29 -2.12 -7.49 -41.17
N VAL A 30 -1.57 -6.31 -41.47
CA VAL A 30 -1.47 -5.20 -40.51
C VAL A 30 -2.85 -4.69 -40.14
N LEU A 31 -3.69 -4.41 -41.15
CA LEU A 31 -5.07 -3.99 -40.94
C LEU A 31 -5.84 -5.02 -40.09
N ILE A 32 -5.63 -6.32 -40.34
CA ILE A 32 -6.21 -7.39 -39.54
C ILE A 32 -5.74 -7.31 -38.09
N VAL A 33 -4.46 -7.06 -37.82
CA VAL A 33 -3.93 -6.89 -36.45
C VAL A 33 -4.57 -5.68 -35.75
N PHE A 34 -4.66 -4.52 -36.40
CA PHE A 34 -5.30 -3.34 -35.81
C PHE A 34 -6.79 -3.57 -35.51
N VAL A 35 -7.52 -4.16 -36.46
CA VAL A 35 -8.96 -4.44 -36.29
C VAL A 35 -9.17 -5.48 -35.19
N THR A 36 -8.38 -6.55 -35.16
CA THR A 36 -8.51 -7.59 -34.13
C THR A 36 -8.15 -7.06 -32.75
N LEU A 37 -7.08 -6.27 -32.61
CA LEU A 37 -6.72 -5.67 -31.33
C LEU A 37 -7.73 -4.62 -30.86
N GLY A 38 -8.27 -3.81 -31.78
CA GLY A 38 -9.34 -2.86 -31.46
C GLY A 38 -10.62 -3.54 -31.00
N LEU A 39 -11.02 -4.64 -31.67
CA LEU A 39 -12.13 -5.49 -31.24
C LEU A 39 -11.88 -6.12 -29.88
N LEU A 40 -10.68 -6.65 -29.65
CA LEU A 40 -10.29 -7.24 -28.37
C LEU A 40 -10.31 -6.22 -27.25
N TYR A 41 -9.75 -5.02 -27.46
CA TYR A 41 -9.81 -3.94 -26.48
C TYR A 41 -11.26 -3.56 -26.15
N ARG A 42 -12.11 -3.38 -27.17
CA ARG A 42 -13.53 -3.07 -26.96
C ARG A 42 -14.25 -4.19 -26.21
N LEU A 43 -13.93 -5.45 -26.50
CA LEU A 43 -14.47 -6.62 -25.80
C LEU A 43 -14.05 -6.63 -24.33
N VAL A 44 -12.77 -6.42 -24.04
CA VAL A 44 -12.24 -6.38 -22.67
C VAL A 44 -12.89 -5.24 -21.88
N MET A 45 -12.94 -4.03 -22.43
CA MET A 45 -13.60 -2.89 -21.78
C MET A 45 -15.09 -3.14 -21.52
N TRP A 46 -15.79 -3.78 -22.47
CA TRP A 46 -17.19 -4.17 -22.29
C TRP A 46 -17.35 -5.21 -21.17
N LEU A 47 -16.50 -6.24 -21.14
CA LEU A 47 -16.52 -7.26 -20.09
C LEU A 47 -16.20 -6.68 -18.71
N MET A 48 -15.26 -5.73 -18.62
CA MET A 48 -14.96 -5.01 -17.38
C MET A 48 -16.17 -4.22 -16.89
N SER A 49 -16.84 -3.47 -17.79
CA SER A 49 -18.03 -2.69 -17.43
C SER A 49 -19.23 -3.52 -16.96
N HIS A 50 -19.27 -4.80 -17.30
CA HIS A 50 -20.38 -5.69 -16.96
C HIS A 50 -20.09 -6.59 -15.75
N SER A 51 -18.84 -6.71 -15.34
CA SER A 51 -18.41 -7.61 -14.28
C SER A 51 -17.41 -6.95 -13.36
N GLU A 52 -17.90 -6.50 -12.19
CA GLU A 52 -17.03 -6.00 -11.12
C GLU A 52 -15.92 -7.02 -10.78
N LYS A 53 -16.20 -8.33 -10.82
CA LYS A 53 -15.17 -9.35 -10.55
C LYS A 53 -14.02 -9.31 -11.55
N LEU A 54 -14.30 -9.00 -12.82
CA LEU A 54 -13.30 -8.92 -13.87
C LEU A 54 -12.51 -7.60 -13.76
N GLU A 55 -13.20 -6.50 -13.47
CA GLU A 55 -12.58 -5.21 -13.14
C GLU A 55 -11.61 -5.37 -11.95
N ASN A 56 -12.06 -5.98 -10.86
CA ASN A 56 -11.22 -6.20 -9.67
C ASN A 56 -10.06 -7.16 -9.90
N LEU A 57 -10.18 -8.09 -10.86
CA LEU A 57 -9.09 -9.00 -11.24
C LEU A 57 -8.04 -8.29 -12.10
N LEU A 58 -8.46 -7.39 -12.99
CA LEU A 58 -7.60 -6.70 -13.95
C LEU A 58 -6.99 -5.40 -13.40
N GLU A 59 -7.77 -4.63 -12.65
CA GLU A 59 -7.37 -3.33 -12.09
C GLU A 59 -7.11 -3.41 -10.58
N GLY A 60 -7.63 -4.42 -9.87
CA GLY A 60 -7.51 -4.52 -8.41
C GLY A 60 -8.61 -3.75 -7.67
N LYS A 61 -8.57 -3.79 -6.33
CA LYS A 61 -9.39 -2.93 -5.46
C LYS A 61 -8.49 -2.17 -4.49
N PRO A 62 -8.82 -0.90 -4.16
CA PRO A 62 -8.17 -0.24 -3.06
C PRO A 62 -8.45 -0.98 -1.74
N SER A 63 -7.44 -1.07 -0.88
CA SER A 63 -7.51 -1.79 0.39
C SER A 63 -7.14 -0.88 1.55
N VAL A 64 -8.01 -0.79 2.55
CA VAL A 64 -7.75 -0.01 3.77
C VAL A 64 -6.82 -0.79 4.68
N LEU A 65 -5.59 -0.27 4.88
CA LEU A 65 -4.53 -0.90 5.66
C LEU A 65 -4.41 -0.34 7.08
N ILE A 66 -4.71 0.94 7.28
CA ILE A 66 -4.80 1.57 8.60
C ILE A 66 -6.18 2.18 8.74
N GLU A 67 -6.82 1.92 9.87
CA GLU A 67 -8.06 2.56 10.27
C GLU A 67 -7.93 3.03 11.72
N GLU A 68 -8.13 4.32 11.95
CA GLU A 68 -8.07 4.95 13.26
C GLU A 68 -6.76 4.71 14.04
N GLY A 69 -5.63 4.66 13.34
CA GLY A 69 -4.30 4.42 13.92
C GLY A 69 -3.96 2.94 14.15
N GLU A 70 -4.90 2.03 13.87
CA GLU A 70 -4.68 0.60 13.99
C GLU A 70 -4.29 -0.04 12.66
N PHE A 71 -3.21 -0.82 12.68
CA PHE A 71 -2.75 -1.54 11.50
C PHE A 71 -3.51 -2.86 11.30
N ALA A 72 -4.06 -3.05 10.11
CA ALA A 72 -4.81 -4.25 9.71
C ALA A 72 -3.90 -5.27 8.99
N TRP A 73 -3.09 -5.97 9.77
CA TRP A 73 -2.08 -6.93 9.26
C TRP A 73 -2.65 -8.02 8.34
N GLU A 74 -3.86 -8.50 8.64
CA GLU A 74 -4.52 -9.54 7.84
C GLU A 74 -4.76 -9.09 6.39
N LYS A 75 -5.07 -7.80 6.20
CA LYS A 75 -5.28 -7.22 4.87
C LYS A 75 -3.96 -7.07 4.11
N MET A 76 -2.86 -6.73 4.79
CA MET A 76 -1.53 -6.64 4.17
C MET A 76 -1.07 -7.96 3.55
N LYS A 77 -1.28 -9.10 4.23
CA LYS A 77 -0.89 -10.42 3.70
C LYS A 77 -1.54 -10.79 2.37
N SER A 78 -2.71 -10.20 2.08
CA SER A 78 -3.43 -10.43 0.82
C SER A 78 -2.93 -9.58 -0.34
N GLN A 79 -2.02 -8.64 -0.08
CA GLN A 79 -1.48 -7.70 -1.05
C GLN A 79 -0.02 -8.04 -1.38
N ASN A 80 0.43 -7.71 -2.58
CA ASN A 80 1.82 -7.90 -3.02
C ASN A 80 2.77 -6.83 -2.45
N MET A 81 2.54 -6.36 -1.22
CA MET A 81 3.36 -5.34 -0.56
C MET A 81 3.81 -5.83 0.82
N THR A 82 5.08 -5.65 1.12
CA THR A 82 5.67 -5.99 2.42
C THR A 82 5.45 -4.88 3.44
N GLU A 83 5.54 -5.21 4.72
CA GLU A 83 5.50 -4.22 5.81
C GLU A 83 6.59 -3.15 5.68
N PHE A 84 7.78 -3.56 5.26
CA PHE A 84 8.91 -2.65 5.06
C PHE A 84 8.64 -1.62 3.97
N GLU A 85 8.03 -2.03 2.86
CA GLU A 85 7.59 -1.14 1.78
C GLU A 85 6.47 -0.22 2.25
N PHE A 86 5.48 -0.75 2.98
CA PHE A 86 4.40 0.06 3.54
C PHE A 86 4.92 1.19 4.45
N PHE A 87 5.78 0.85 5.41
CA PHE A 87 6.38 1.87 6.28
C PHE A 87 7.35 2.79 5.55
N MET A 88 7.99 2.34 4.47
CA MET A 88 8.80 3.20 3.62
C MET A 88 7.96 4.29 2.96
N GLU A 89 6.86 3.92 2.32
CA GLU A 89 5.94 4.87 1.69
C GLU A 89 5.37 5.87 2.71
N LEU A 90 4.97 5.40 3.90
CA LEU A 90 4.53 6.32 4.97
C LEU A 90 5.64 7.30 5.40
N ARG A 91 6.89 6.84 5.52
CA ARG A 91 8.03 7.72 5.83
C ARG A 91 8.28 8.75 4.73
N LEU A 92 8.13 8.38 3.45
CA LEU A 92 8.29 9.31 2.32
C LEU A 92 7.25 10.44 2.34
N VAL A 93 6.06 10.19 2.90
CA VAL A 93 5.01 11.21 3.10
C VAL A 93 5.20 11.99 4.41
N GLY A 94 6.25 11.70 5.19
CA GLY A 94 6.58 12.41 6.42
C GLY A 94 5.80 11.92 7.66
N VAL A 95 5.31 10.68 7.65
CA VAL A 95 4.74 10.04 8.83
C VAL A 95 5.88 9.55 9.73
N GLU A 96 5.84 9.87 11.02
CA GLU A 96 6.81 9.38 12.00
C GLU A 96 6.29 8.19 12.81
N HIS A 97 4.98 8.15 13.07
CA HIS A 97 4.33 7.07 13.79
C HIS A 97 2.87 6.89 13.38
N LEU A 98 2.34 5.68 13.57
CA LEU A 98 0.98 5.32 13.12
C LEU A 98 -0.14 6.08 13.85
N GLY A 99 0.14 6.61 15.04
CA GLY A 99 -0.82 7.44 15.80
C GLY A 99 -1.15 8.79 15.15
N GLN A 100 -0.40 9.20 14.11
CA GLN A 100 -0.70 10.36 13.26
C GLN A 100 -1.70 10.02 12.15
N VAL A 101 -1.84 8.74 11.79
CA VAL A 101 -2.57 8.27 10.61
C VAL A 101 -3.98 7.84 11.02
N ARG A 102 -4.98 8.54 10.51
CA ARG A 102 -6.39 8.19 10.68
C ARG A 102 -6.82 7.12 9.68
N LEU A 103 -6.38 7.21 8.43
CA LEU A 103 -6.75 6.28 7.38
C LEU A 103 -5.58 6.14 6.40
N ALA A 104 -5.18 4.90 6.11
CA ALA A 104 -4.26 4.61 5.01
C ALA A 104 -4.90 3.62 4.04
N ILE A 105 -4.90 3.96 2.76
CA ILE A 105 -5.48 3.17 1.69
C ILE A 105 -4.36 2.81 0.71
N LEU A 106 -4.17 1.51 0.46
CA LEU A 106 -3.37 1.02 -0.64
C LEU A 106 -4.21 1.10 -1.91
N GLU A 107 -3.80 1.96 -2.84
CA GLU A 107 -4.44 2.13 -4.14
C GLU A 107 -4.03 1.01 -5.11
N THR A 108 -4.80 0.85 -6.19
CA THR A 108 -4.58 -0.17 -7.21
C THR A 108 -3.26 -0.02 -7.98
N ASN A 109 -2.71 1.19 -8.00
CA ASN A 109 -1.41 1.50 -8.61
C ASN A 109 -0.23 1.24 -7.65
N GLY A 110 -0.48 0.74 -6.43
CA GLY A 110 0.54 0.48 -5.41
C GLY A 110 0.92 1.69 -4.56
N GLN A 111 0.34 2.87 -4.83
CA GLN A 111 0.55 4.06 -4.00
C GLN A 111 -0.30 4.02 -2.73
N ILE A 112 0.10 4.80 -1.73
CA ILE A 112 -0.62 4.89 -0.46
C ILE A 112 -1.24 6.27 -0.30
N SER A 113 -2.56 6.31 -0.19
CA SER A 113 -3.30 7.50 0.22
C SER A 113 -3.35 7.57 1.75
N VAL A 114 -2.82 8.65 2.34
CA VAL A 114 -2.74 8.83 3.79
C VAL A 114 -3.58 10.01 4.24
N TYR A 115 -4.45 9.78 5.22
CA TYR A 115 -5.24 10.81 5.89
C TYR A 115 -4.83 10.89 7.35
N PHE A 116 -4.51 12.09 7.80
CA PHE A 116 -3.98 12.35 9.13
C PHE A 116 -5.08 12.71 10.12
N PHE A 117 -4.81 12.47 11.41
CA PHE A 117 -5.53 13.16 12.47
C PHE A 117 -5.18 14.65 12.47
N PRO A 118 -6.11 15.53 12.85
CA PRO A 118 -5.76 16.89 13.28
C PRO A 118 -4.74 16.84 14.42
N ASP A 119 -3.82 17.79 14.52
CA ASP A 119 -2.73 17.78 15.51
C ASP A 119 -3.21 17.59 16.96
N LYS A 120 -4.39 18.12 17.29
CA LYS A 120 -5.01 18.00 18.63
C LYS A 120 -5.53 16.59 18.96
N LEU A 121 -5.71 15.75 17.95
CA LEU A 121 -6.24 14.39 18.03
C LEU A 121 -5.17 13.34 17.71
N VAL A 122 -3.91 13.74 17.50
CA VAL A 122 -2.80 12.80 17.36
C VAL A 122 -2.68 12.01 18.65
N ARG A 123 -2.62 10.69 18.51
CA ARG A 123 -2.47 9.75 19.62
C ARG A 123 -1.05 9.21 19.65
N PRO A 124 -0.55 8.73 20.80
CA PRO A 124 0.66 7.95 20.83
C PRO A 124 0.52 6.76 19.87
N GLY A 125 1.60 6.37 19.19
CA GLY A 125 1.53 5.25 18.26
C GLY A 125 2.87 4.61 17.96
N LEU A 126 2.82 3.52 17.18
CA LEU A 126 3.99 2.77 16.75
C LEU A 126 4.93 3.65 15.91
N PRO A 127 6.19 3.90 16.33
CA PRO A 127 7.19 4.51 15.49
C PRO A 127 7.46 3.62 14.28
N ILE A 128 7.41 4.18 13.07
CA ILE A 128 7.61 3.42 11.83
C ILE A 128 9.07 3.41 11.35
N LEU A 129 10.00 3.80 12.22
CA LEU A 129 11.41 3.92 11.87
C LEU A 129 12.11 2.55 11.80
N PRO A 130 13.17 2.41 10.99
CA PRO A 130 13.97 1.18 10.92
C PRO A 130 14.58 0.77 12.26
N GLU A 131 14.95 -0.50 12.40
CA GLU A 131 15.52 -1.09 13.63
C GLU A 131 16.68 -0.30 14.28
N PRO A 132 17.65 0.27 13.53
CA PRO A 132 18.72 1.06 14.14
C PRO A 132 18.24 2.33 14.83
N CYS A 133 17.02 2.79 14.54
CA CYS A 133 16.45 4.03 15.06
C CYS A 133 15.44 3.80 16.19
N CYS A 134 15.10 2.55 16.50
CA CYS A 134 14.07 2.19 17.47
C CYS A 134 14.48 0.98 18.29
N GLU A 135 14.74 1.20 19.58
CA GLU A 135 15.02 0.13 20.52
C GLU A 135 13.75 -0.70 20.79
N ARG A 136 13.89 -2.03 20.71
CA ARG A 136 12.82 -2.99 20.95
C ARG A 136 13.05 -3.67 22.28
N PHE A 137 11.99 -3.75 23.08
CA PHE A 137 12.02 -4.26 24.44
C PHE A 137 11.15 -5.52 24.55
N LEU A 138 11.73 -6.59 25.09
CA LEU A 138 10.96 -7.72 25.63
C LEU A 138 10.48 -7.40 27.05
N LYS A 139 11.33 -6.68 27.80
CA LYS A 139 11.09 -6.18 29.15
C LYS A 139 11.23 -4.67 29.13
N VAL A 140 10.19 -3.95 29.52
CA VAL A 140 10.19 -2.49 29.43
C VAL A 140 11.07 -1.88 30.55
N PRO A 141 11.91 -0.88 30.24
CA PRO A 141 12.83 -0.29 31.23
C PRO A 141 12.18 0.73 32.17
N GLU A 142 11.10 1.39 31.74
CA GLU A 142 10.48 2.50 32.45
C GLU A 142 8.95 2.51 32.28
N ASP A 143 8.27 3.26 33.13
CA ASP A 143 6.81 3.46 33.05
C ASP A 143 6.49 4.41 31.89
N ALA A 144 5.88 3.90 30.82
CA ALA A 144 5.52 4.70 29.65
C ALA A 144 4.45 3.99 28.79
N ASP A 145 3.97 4.68 27.77
CA ASP A 145 3.18 4.09 26.71
C ASP A 145 4.10 3.36 25.72
N TYR A 146 3.78 2.10 25.44
CA TYR A 146 4.49 1.25 24.50
C TYR A 146 3.55 0.79 23.40
N ALA A 147 4.06 0.78 22.17
CA ALA A 147 3.38 0.26 21.00
C ALA A 147 3.88 -1.15 20.67
N CYS A 148 2.96 -2.05 20.34
CA CYS A 148 3.31 -3.37 19.83
C CYS A 148 3.87 -3.25 18.41
N ILE A 149 5.03 -3.86 18.15
CA ILE A 149 5.68 -3.77 16.83
C ILE A 149 4.91 -4.49 15.72
N HIS A 150 3.97 -5.37 16.06
CA HIS A 150 3.25 -6.20 15.08
C HIS A 150 1.84 -5.67 14.77
N CYS A 151 1.06 -5.30 15.79
CA CYS A 151 -0.32 -4.85 15.60
C CYS A 151 -0.55 -3.37 15.95
N SER A 152 0.51 -2.61 16.25
CA SER A 152 0.47 -1.20 16.59
C SER A 152 -0.39 -0.80 17.80
N GLU A 153 -0.87 -1.77 18.59
CA GLU A 153 -1.62 -1.53 19.83
C GLU A 153 -0.77 -0.77 20.84
N VAL A 154 -1.34 0.25 21.47
CA VAL A 154 -0.63 1.06 22.47
C VAL A 154 -1.15 0.73 23.86
N VAL A 155 -0.23 0.36 24.75
CA VAL A 155 -0.53 -0.03 26.13
C VAL A 155 0.43 0.71 27.06
N THR A 156 -0.09 1.21 28.18
CA THR A 156 0.73 1.73 29.27
C THR A 156 1.31 0.55 30.05
N LEU A 157 2.64 0.42 30.07
CA LEU A 157 3.36 -0.65 30.76
C LEU A 157 4.23 -0.08 31.88
N ASN A 158 4.42 -0.88 32.93
CA ASN A 158 5.25 -0.55 34.06
C ASN A 158 6.67 -1.11 33.94
N ALA A 159 7.64 -0.43 34.53
CA ALA A 159 9.03 -0.84 34.52
C ALA A 159 9.20 -2.30 34.96
N GLY A 160 9.73 -3.13 34.07
CA GLY A 160 9.94 -4.55 34.28
C GLY A 160 8.83 -5.46 33.77
N ASP A 161 7.75 -4.93 33.18
CA ASP A 161 6.69 -5.73 32.57
C ASP A 161 7.18 -6.52 31.35
N GLU A 162 6.69 -7.76 31.24
CA GLU A 162 6.98 -8.72 30.16
C GLU A 162 5.68 -9.27 29.56
N THR A 163 4.56 -8.56 29.74
CA THR A 163 3.25 -9.00 29.29
C THR A 163 3.17 -9.00 27.76
N PRO A 164 2.61 -10.05 27.14
CA PRO A 164 2.36 -10.07 25.71
C PRO A 164 1.27 -9.05 25.34
N CYS A 165 1.27 -8.62 24.09
CA CYS A 165 0.27 -7.70 23.57
C CYS A 165 -1.15 -8.28 23.71
N PRO A 166 -2.12 -7.53 24.26
CA PRO A 166 -3.49 -8.01 24.45
C PRO A 166 -4.24 -8.28 23.14
N ARG A 167 -3.80 -7.70 22.02
CA ARG A 167 -4.45 -7.80 20.70
C ARG A 167 -3.90 -8.93 19.83
N CYS A 168 -2.59 -9.18 19.86
CA CYS A 168 -1.94 -10.15 18.95
C CYS A 168 -0.96 -11.11 19.64
N GLU A 169 -0.85 -11.08 20.97
CA GLU A 169 0.02 -11.92 21.80
C GLU A 169 1.54 -11.77 21.52
N HIS A 170 1.92 -10.81 20.69
CA HIS A 170 3.32 -10.52 20.39
C HIS A 170 4.04 -9.92 21.61
N LYS A 171 5.33 -10.23 21.79
CA LYS A 171 6.08 -9.92 23.02
C LYS A 171 7.03 -8.73 22.91
N PHE A 172 7.27 -8.23 21.71
CA PHE A 172 8.17 -7.10 21.49
C PHE A 172 7.40 -5.79 21.48
N TRP A 173 7.96 -4.84 22.24
CA TRP A 173 7.42 -3.51 22.46
C TRP A 173 8.43 -2.46 22.01
N VAL A 174 7.94 -1.30 21.60
CA VAL A 174 8.75 -0.10 21.37
C VAL A 174 8.06 1.07 22.06
N LYS A 175 8.83 2.03 22.57
CA LYS A 175 8.25 3.21 23.21
C LYS A 175 7.36 3.96 22.20
N ALA A 176 6.13 4.26 22.58
CA ALA A 176 5.19 4.95 21.70
C ALA A 176 5.69 6.37 21.42
N CYS A 177 5.61 6.80 20.16
CA CYS A 177 5.96 8.16 19.77
C CYS A 177 4.72 9.07 19.84
N THR A 178 4.92 10.30 20.29
CA THR A 178 3.89 11.35 20.42
C THR A 178 4.21 12.59 19.59
N ALA A 179 5.17 12.49 18.67
CA ALA A 179 5.59 13.60 17.83
C ALA A 179 4.41 14.12 17.00
N THR A 180 4.24 15.43 16.98
CA THR A 180 3.27 16.07 16.07
C THR A 180 3.93 16.29 14.72
N ARG A 181 3.14 16.21 13.64
CA ARG A 181 3.66 16.41 12.29
C ARG A 181 4.14 17.85 12.14
N VAL A 182 5.39 18.03 11.72
CA VAL A 182 5.90 19.36 11.34
C VAL A 182 5.37 19.66 9.92
N THR A 183 4.61 20.75 9.79
CA THR A 183 4.03 21.21 8.50
C THR A 183 4.77 22.41 7.94
#